data_AF-A0ABD3VFX0-F1
#
_entry.id   AF-A0ABD3VFX0-F1
#
_cell.length_a   1.000
_cell.length_b   1.000
_cell.length_c   1.000
_cell.angle_alpha   90.00
_cell.angle_beta   90.00
_cell.angle_gamma   90.00
#
_symmetry.space_group_name_H-M   'P 1'
#
loop_
_entity.id
_entity.type
_entity.pdbx_description
1 polymer ?
#
loop_
_entity_poly.entity_id
_entity_poly.type
_entity_poly.pdbx_seq_one_letter_code
_entity_poly.pdbx_strand_id
1 'polypeptide(L)'
;MAEQEDEKSPLLERDEDSYETLRHRGETHNARESTWTEASTDRPTHPLCKPSPKTTEADQIVCIFVVAFDTRSGNVIEWCMPEDMDLDGVEFKAMVSGSHTLTTDFVYFRKDNMYGLACFENMPVESEIERGARMKSVGILATSYTLLYRHMQFLETQVRHQLETPGKYTQLLAFYEDKKGLLPSSSVMSDGCAVVSPASTPSSSSEAFLDMKITHPAGCFSQFTRFFGEQIFILWKYALLKRRILFFSPPPIGVVCYRVYCACCLALHSVPGLGEEIKPHFYVNVADIETLETEVAYIACTTEKIFESKHDLYDVYVDNQIVRTHFPALKELLKVSSADKEKYQKLNNLRSAHQFSYEELGEETLDEEELFITFFSEQNNVIFQTLLDVANSQDQQLTNEHMKSMGLDPVGDRQFLMELVEHYGIDVVLMVDNPCCPK
;
A
#
# COMPACT_ATOMS: atom_id res chain seq x y z
N MET A 1 -14.67 -10.03 50.36
CA MET A 1 -13.20 -9.93 50.51
C MET A 1 -12.58 -10.90 49.52
N ALA A 2 -12.28 -10.39 48.33
CA ALA A 2 -11.35 -10.91 47.32
C ALA A 2 -11.51 -9.96 46.13
N GLU A 3 -10.53 -9.06 45.97
CA GLU A 3 -10.40 -8.10 44.88
C GLU A 3 -9.94 -8.83 43.61
N GLN A 4 -10.48 -8.43 42.46
CA GLN A 4 -9.95 -8.76 41.14
C GLN A 4 -9.48 -7.44 40.52
N GLU A 5 -8.18 -7.39 40.22
CA GLU A 5 -7.49 -6.24 39.62
C GLU A 5 -7.86 -6.12 38.13
N ASP A 6 -8.44 -4.98 37.77
CA ASP A 6 -8.61 -4.52 36.39
C ASP A 6 -7.28 -3.88 35.92
N GLU A 7 -6.63 -4.52 34.95
CA GLU A 7 -5.44 -3.98 34.28
C GLU A 7 -5.88 -2.98 33.19
N LYS A 8 -6.03 -1.71 33.60
CA LYS A 8 -6.28 -0.56 32.71
C LYS A 8 -5.08 -0.29 31.79
N SER A 9 -5.31 -0.26 30.48
CA SER A 9 -4.38 0.30 29.49
C SER A 9 -4.35 1.84 29.58
N PRO A 10 -3.19 2.52 29.49
CA PRO A 10 -3.13 3.97 29.60
C PRO A 10 -3.24 4.71 28.26
N LEU A 11 -4.25 5.60 28.24
CA LEU A 11 -4.20 7.03 27.87
C LEU A 11 -3.92 7.43 26.40
N LEU A 12 -5.01 7.84 25.75
CA LEU A 12 -5.07 9.00 24.86
C LEU A 12 -5.33 10.25 25.72
N GLU A 13 -4.34 11.10 25.92
CA GLU A 13 -4.57 12.49 26.36
C GLU A 13 -4.49 13.39 25.12
N ARG A 14 -5.57 14.15 24.90
CA ARG A 14 -5.67 15.20 23.89
C ARG A 14 -5.20 16.50 24.52
N ASP A 15 -4.17 17.12 23.95
CA ASP A 15 -3.86 18.52 24.20
C ASP A 15 -4.62 19.38 23.17
N GLU A 16 -5.77 19.89 23.60
CA GLU A 16 -6.39 21.08 23.04
C GLU A 16 -5.67 22.30 23.64
N ASP A 17 -4.83 22.99 22.86
CA ASP A 17 -4.53 24.43 22.98
C ASP A 17 -3.35 24.84 22.08
N SER A 18 -3.63 25.27 20.84
CA SER A 18 -2.75 26.20 20.09
C SER A 18 -3.39 26.67 18.77
N TYR A 19 -4.55 27.31 18.85
CA TYR A 19 -5.08 28.09 17.72
C TYR A 19 -5.47 29.48 18.19
N GLU A 20 -4.48 30.34 18.47
CA GLU A 20 -4.67 31.79 18.43
C GLU A 20 -3.32 32.49 18.59
N THR A 21 -2.61 32.77 17.48
CA THR A 21 -1.89 34.03 17.26
C THR A 21 -1.10 33.96 15.95
N LEU A 22 -1.50 34.78 14.97
CA LEU A 22 -0.65 35.50 14.00
C LEU A 22 -1.53 35.92 12.81
N ARG A 23 -2.51 36.78 13.11
CA ARG A 23 -2.99 37.77 12.14
C ARG A 23 -2.29 39.09 12.43
N HIS A 24 -1.93 39.79 11.36
CA HIS A 24 -1.27 41.10 11.29
C HIS A 24 0.25 41.12 11.31
N ARG A 25 0.84 41.14 10.10
CA ARG A 25 1.65 42.29 9.71
C ARG A 25 1.68 42.42 8.18
N GLY A 26 1.04 43.48 7.68
CA GLY A 26 1.33 43.97 6.34
C GLY A 26 2.59 44.81 6.39
N GLU A 27 3.39 44.77 5.34
CA GLU A 27 4.24 45.89 4.92
C GLU A 27 4.70 45.69 3.48
N THR A 28 4.35 46.69 2.68
CA THR A 28 4.79 46.99 1.32
C THR A 28 6.26 47.40 1.30
N HIS A 29 7.07 46.96 0.32
CA HIS A 29 7.73 47.84 -0.66
C HIS A 29 8.77 47.15 -1.57
N ASN A 30 8.68 47.55 -2.83
CA ASN A 30 9.74 47.82 -3.83
C ASN A 30 10.56 46.68 -4.44
N ALA A 31 10.15 46.36 -5.66
CA ALA A 31 10.99 45.97 -6.77
C ALA A 31 12.17 46.94 -6.97
N ARG A 32 13.36 46.35 -7.19
CA ARG A 32 14.49 47.01 -7.82
C ARG A 32 15.19 46.00 -8.72
N GLU A 33 15.03 46.23 -10.02
CA GLU A 33 15.84 45.66 -11.08
C GLU A 33 17.31 46.02 -10.87
N SER A 34 18.19 45.03 -11.01
CA SER A 34 19.63 45.25 -11.19
C SER A 34 20.16 44.27 -12.24
N THR A 35 20.16 44.76 -13.47
CA THR A 35 20.97 44.30 -14.60
C THR A 35 22.44 44.19 -14.22
N TRP A 36 23.03 43.01 -14.39
CA TRP A 36 24.48 42.86 -14.55
C TRP A 36 24.79 41.95 -15.74
N THR A 37 25.68 42.50 -16.56
CA THR A 37 26.12 42.11 -17.90
C THR A 37 26.92 40.80 -17.95
N GLU A 38 26.61 40.01 -18.98
CA GLU A 38 27.33 38.80 -19.39
C GLU A 38 28.80 39.05 -19.73
N ALA A 39 29.66 38.13 -19.29
CA ALA A 39 30.99 37.92 -19.85
C ALA A 39 31.12 36.41 -20.19
N SER A 40 31.08 36.12 -21.49
CA SER A 40 31.15 34.79 -22.08
C SER A 40 32.48 34.09 -21.80
N THR A 41 32.41 32.84 -21.36
CA THR A 41 33.48 31.85 -21.56
C THR A 41 32.86 30.51 -21.97
N ASP A 42 33.17 30.08 -23.19
CA ASP A 42 32.73 28.84 -23.84
C ASP A 42 33.15 27.58 -23.05
N ARG A 43 32.18 26.72 -22.74
CA ARG A 43 32.39 25.27 -22.57
C ARG A 43 31.25 24.50 -23.22
N PRO A 44 31.52 23.40 -23.94
CA PRO A 44 30.51 22.67 -24.70
C PRO A 44 29.61 21.87 -23.74
N THR A 45 28.30 22.19 -23.76
CA THR A 45 27.26 21.46 -23.04
C THR A 45 26.79 20.27 -23.87
N HIS A 46 26.90 19.07 -23.30
CA HIS A 46 26.18 17.88 -23.79
C HIS A 46 24.66 18.13 -23.64
N PRO A 47 23.81 17.69 -24.58
CA PRO A 47 22.38 17.92 -24.46
C PRO A 47 21.83 17.14 -23.27
N LEU A 48 21.34 17.87 -22.26
CA LEU A 48 20.51 17.32 -21.19
C LEU A 48 19.32 16.59 -21.84
N CYS A 49 19.18 15.31 -21.51
CA CYS A 49 18.02 14.51 -21.84
C CYS A 49 16.78 15.20 -21.24
N LYS A 50 15.86 15.63 -22.09
CA LYS A 50 14.58 16.21 -21.64
C LYS A 50 13.80 15.10 -20.92
N PRO A 51 13.22 15.34 -19.73
CA PRO A 51 12.34 14.38 -19.10
C PRO A 51 11.17 14.09 -20.06
N SER A 52 10.91 12.80 -20.28
CA SER A 52 9.74 12.33 -21.01
C SER A 52 8.44 12.85 -20.35
N PRO A 53 7.37 13.10 -21.12
CA PRO A 53 6.11 13.54 -20.54
C PRO A 53 5.54 12.42 -19.66
N LYS A 54 5.33 12.72 -18.37
CA LYS A 54 4.57 11.87 -17.45
C LYS A 54 3.13 11.77 -17.99
N THR A 55 2.70 10.59 -18.42
CA THR A 55 1.30 10.33 -18.79
C THR A 55 0.46 10.42 -17.51
N THR A 56 -0.35 11.46 -17.35
CA THR A 56 -1.22 11.62 -16.18
C THR A 56 -2.30 10.54 -16.19
N GLU A 57 -2.32 9.67 -15.18
CA GLU A 57 -3.37 8.68 -14.99
C GLU A 57 -4.75 9.37 -14.89
N ALA A 58 -5.75 8.81 -15.59
CA ALA A 58 -7.09 9.39 -15.62
C ALA A 58 -7.84 9.04 -14.33
N ASP A 59 -8.31 10.05 -13.61
CA ASP A 59 -9.15 9.93 -12.40
C ASP A 59 -10.57 9.47 -12.76
N GLN A 60 -10.71 8.21 -13.15
CA GLN A 60 -11.91 7.60 -13.71
C GLN A 60 -12.62 6.69 -12.70
N ILE A 61 -13.91 6.95 -12.49
CA ILE A 61 -14.77 6.15 -11.63
C ILE A 61 -15.62 5.22 -12.48
N VAL A 62 -15.61 3.93 -12.15
CA VAL A 62 -16.37 2.88 -12.84
C VAL A 62 -17.76 2.73 -12.23
N CYS A 63 -17.84 2.79 -10.90
CA CYS A 63 -19.10 2.65 -10.17
C CYS A 63 -19.07 3.55 -8.92
N ILE A 64 -20.24 4.03 -8.51
CA ILE A 64 -20.49 4.58 -7.18
C ILE A 64 -21.66 3.82 -6.54
N PHE A 65 -21.61 3.58 -5.24
CA PHE A 65 -22.63 2.78 -4.55
C PHE A 65 -22.85 3.25 -3.11
N VAL A 66 -24.02 2.90 -2.58
CA VAL A 66 -24.43 3.07 -1.19
C VAL A 66 -24.83 1.70 -0.65
N VAL A 67 -24.20 1.33 0.46
CA VAL A 67 -24.47 0.12 1.22
C VAL A 67 -25.17 0.55 2.51
N ALA A 68 -26.22 -0.17 2.89
CA ALA A 68 -26.98 0.09 4.12
C ALA A 68 -27.15 -1.18 4.93
N PHE A 69 -27.21 -1.05 6.25
CA PHE A 69 -27.53 -2.16 7.13
C PHE A 69 -29.05 -2.31 7.27
N ASP A 70 -29.60 -3.42 6.77
CA ASP A 70 -30.98 -3.83 7.00
C ASP A 70 -31.06 -4.82 8.17
N THR A 71 -31.96 -4.58 9.12
CA THR A 71 -32.06 -5.38 10.34
C THR A 71 -32.53 -6.83 10.12
N ARG A 72 -33.04 -7.17 8.93
CA ARG A 72 -33.51 -8.51 8.56
C ARG A 72 -32.54 -9.23 7.64
N SER A 73 -31.97 -8.51 6.70
CA SER A 73 -31.19 -9.05 5.57
C SER A 73 -29.68 -8.85 5.76
N GLY A 74 -29.27 -8.05 6.73
CA GLY A 74 -27.87 -7.68 6.96
C GLY A 74 -27.44 -6.54 6.04
N ASN A 75 -26.18 -6.56 5.60
CA ASN A 75 -25.65 -5.57 4.67
C ASN A 75 -26.32 -5.75 3.30
N VAL A 76 -26.76 -4.65 2.69
CA VAL A 76 -27.37 -4.65 1.34
C VAL A 76 -26.87 -3.47 0.52
N ILE A 77 -26.76 -3.65 -0.80
CA ILE A 77 -26.62 -2.53 -1.75
C ILE A 77 -27.96 -1.79 -1.81
N GLU A 78 -28.01 -0.59 -1.23
CA GLU A 78 -29.20 0.27 -1.23
C GLU A 78 -29.38 0.97 -2.57
N TRP A 79 -28.26 1.39 -3.17
CA TRP A 79 -28.23 2.13 -4.43
C TRP A 79 -26.87 2.01 -5.11
N CYS A 80 -26.84 2.04 -6.44
CA CYS A 80 -25.59 2.15 -7.19
C CYS A 80 -25.79 2.82 -8.56
N MET A 81 -24.69 3.31 -9.14
CA MET A 81 -24.59 3.74 -10.53
C MET A 81 -23.27 3.25 -11.12
N PRO A 82 -23.28 2.62 -12.33
CA PRO A 82 -24.47 2.34 -13.14
C PRO A 82 -25.34 1.22 -12.52
N GLU A 83 -26.65 1.22 -12.79
CA GLU A 83 -27.63 0.33 -12.14
C GLU A 83 -27.43 -1.17 -12.47
N ASP A 84 -26.76 -1.46 -13.57
CA ASP A 84 -26.48 -2.82 -14.08
C ASP A 84 -25.10 -3.36 -13.68
N MET A 85 -24.38 -2.66 -12.80
CA MET A 85 -23.09 -3.11 -12.29
C MET A 85 -23.25 -4.36 -11.41
N ASP A 86 -22.40 -5.37 -11.64
CA ASP A 86 -22.28 -6.50 -10.74
C ASP A 86 -21.51 -6.10 -9.47
N LEU A 87 -22.24 -5.98 -8.37
CA LEU A 87 -21.71 -5.61 -7.05
C LEU A 87 -21.84 -6.76 -6.05
N ASP A 88 -22.00 -8.01 -6.50
CA ASP A 88 -22.10 -9.14 -5.58
C ASP A 88 -20.89 -9.19 -4.64
N GLY A 89 -21.18 -9.33 -3.34
CA GLY A 89 -20.20 -9.35 -2.27
C GLY A 89 -19.61 -7.99 -1.85
N VAL A 90 -19.87 -6.90 -2.59
CA VAL A 90 -19.32 -5.57 -2.28
C VAL A 90 -19.87 -5.03 -0.95
N GLU A 91 -21.10 -5.36 -0.59
CA GLU A 91 -21.75 -4.99 0.67
C GLU A 91 -21.01 -5.54 1.91
N PHE A 92 -20.34 -6.69 1.79
CA PHE A 92 -19.54 -7.29 2.86
C PHE A 92 -18.11 -6.77 2.89
N LYS A 93 -17.65 -6.11 1.82
CA LYS A 93 -16.35 -5.42 1.77
C LYS A 93 -16.46 -3.98 2.25
N ALA A 94 -17.53 -3.28 1.86
CA ALA A 94 -17.78 -1.89 2.21
C ALA A 94 -18.23 -1.69 3.67
N MET A 95 -18.91 -2.68 4.26
CA MET A 95 -19.22 -2.72 5.68
C MET A 95 -18.62 -3.96 6.33
N VAL A 96 -17.37 -3.82 6.77
CA VAL A 96 -16.56 -4.91 7.32
C VAL A 96 -17.14 -5.51 8.60
N SER A 97 -16.85 -6.79 8.85
CA SER A 97 -17.24 -7.44 10.10
C SER A 97 -16.66 -6.69 11.30
N GLY A 98 -17.54 -6.32 12.25
CA GLY A 98 -17.20 -5.53 13.44
C GLY A 98 -17.38 -4.01 13.30
N SER A 99 -17.75 -3.49 12.12
CA SER A 99 -17.93 -2.03 11.88
C SER A 99 -18.91 -1.35 12.84
N HIS A 100 -19.91 -2.07 13.35
CA HIS A 100 -20.91 -1.55 14.29
C HIS A 100 -20.34 -1.03 15.62
N THR A 101 -19.09 -1.36 15.97
CA THR A 101 -18.41 -0.84 17.17
C THR A 101 -17.76 0.51 16.94
N LEU A 102 -17.68 0.97 15.69
CA LEU A 102 -17.06 2.22 15.28
C LEU A 102 -18.11 3.27 14.92
N THR A 103 -17.73 4.54 15.04
CA THR A 103 -18.51 5.66 14.51
C THR A 103 -18.24 5.84 13.02
N THR A 104 -16.98 5.76 12.60
CA THR A 104 -16.55 5.95 11.22
C THR A 104 -15.37 5.03 10.91
N ASP A 105 -15.26 4.61 9.66
CA ASP A 105 -14.07 3.93 9.12
C ASP A 105 -14.00 4.13 7.61
N PHE A 106 -12.88 3.82 6.98
CA PHE A 106 -12.78 3.67 5.53
C PHE A 106 -12.15 2.33 5.20
N VAL A 107 -12.40 1.83 4.00
CA VAL A 107 -11.88 0.52 3.57
C VAL A 107 -11.50 0.58 2.10
N TYR A 108 -10.31 0.07 1.80
CA TYR A 108 -9.91 -0.28 0.45
C TYR A 108 -10.14 -1.77 0.24
N PHE A 109 -10.57 -2.15 -0.96
CA PHE A 109 -10.76 -3.56 -1.30
C PHE A 109 -10.60 -3.77 -2.81
N ARG A 110 -10.47 -5.03 -3.22
CA ARG A 110 -10.49 -5.43 -4.62
C ARG A 110 -11.83 -6.08 -4.98
N LYS A 111 -12.36 -5.77 -6.15
CA LYS A 111 -13.48 -6.48 -6.81
C LYS A 111 -13.04 -6.79 -8.23
N ASP A 112 -12.79 -8.07 -8.50
CA ASP A 112 -12.25 -8.54 -9.78
C ASP A 112 -10.96 -7.79 -10.16
N ASN A 113 -10.98 -7.05 -11.27
CA ASN A 113 -9.86 -6.23 -11.74
C ASN A 113 -9.98 -4.74 -11.36
N MET A 114 -10.87 -4.42 -10.43
CA MET A 114 -11.11 -3.05 -9.94
C MET A 114 -10.74 -2.92 -8.47
N TYR A 115 -10.52 -1.68 -8.06
CA TYR A 115 -10.26 -1.28 -6.69
C TYR A 115 -11.41 -0.43 -6.18
N GLY A 116 -11.80 -0.69 -4.94
CA GLY A 116 -12.84 0.04 -4.24
C GLY A 116 -12.30 0.85 -3.07
N LEU A 117 -12.88 2.02 -2.86
CA LEU A 117 -12.78 2.81 -1.63
C LEU A 117 -14.19 3.03 -1.11
N ALA A 118 -14.44 2.67 0.14
CA ALA A 118 -15.72 2.93 0.80
C ALA A 118 -15.51 3.59 2.16
N CYS A 119 -16.35 4.57 2.49
CA CYS A 119 -16.39 5.24 3.77
C CYS A 119 -17.64 4.80 4.52
N PHE A 120 -17.48 4.37 5.76
CA PHE A 120 -18.52 3.88 6.64
C PHE A 120 -18.81 4.92 7.74
N GLU A 121 -20.09 5.07 8.09
CA GLU A 121 -20.49 5.83 9.27
C GLU A 121 -21.69 5.17 9.96
N ASN A 122 -21.65 5.18 11.29
CA ASN A 122 -22.65 4.67 12.20
C ASN A 122 -23.22 5.84 13.01
N MET A 123 -24.50 6.12 12.80
CA MET A 123 -25.23 7.20 13.46
C MET A 123 -26.26 6.62 14.44
N PRO A 124 -26.15 6.92 15.75
CA PRO A 124 -27.19 6.60 16.71
C PRO A 124 -28.51 7.26 16.32
N VAL A 125 -29.62 6.51 16.39
CA VAL A 125 -30.97 7.00 16.05
C VAL A 125 -31.98 6.62 17.11
N GLU A 126 -32.92 7.50 17.43
CA GLU A 126 -34.03 7.20 18.33
C GLU A 126 -35.14 6.44 17.58
N SER A 127 -34.83 5.21 17.16
CA SER A 127 -35.73 4.37 16.36
C SER A 127 -35.67 2.91 16.81
N GLU A 128 -36.79 2.39 17.30
CA GLU A 128 -36.91 0.97 17.69
C GLU A 128 -36.80 0.03 16.49
N ILE A 129 -37.27 0.47 15.32
CA ILE A 129 -37.23 -0.31 14.06
C ILE A 129 -35.77 -0.48 13.60
N GLU A 130 -34.97 0.56 13.74
CA GLU A 130 -33.54 0.57 13.39
C GLU A 130 -32.65 0.12 14.55
N ARG A 131 -33.23 -0.37 15.66
CA ARG A 131 -32.51 -0.85 16.85
C ARG A 131 -31.50 0.15 17.41
N GLY A 132 -31.80 1.44 17.33
CA GLY A 132 -30.97 2.48 17.94
C GLY A 132 -29.78 2.96 17.10
N ALA A 133 -29.53 2.39 15.92
CA ALA A 133 -28.39 2.76 15.08
C ALA A 133 -28.71 2.65 13.59
N ARG A 134 -28.33 3.66 12.82
CA ARG A 134 -28.38 3.68 11.36
C ARG A 134 -26.96 3.64 10.83
N MET A 135 -26.65 2.62 10.04
CA MET A 135 -25.32 2.40 9.50
C MET A 135 -25.37 2.39 7.98
N LYS A 136 -24.47 3.15 7.36
CA LYS A 136 -24.30 3.19 5.92
C LYS A 136 -22.83 3.23 5.54
N SER A 137 -22.55 2.82 4.32
CA SER A 137 -21.28 3.06 3.67
C SER A 137 -21.49 3.58 2.26
N VAL A 138 -20.70 4.56 1.85
CA VAL A 138 -20.70 5.09 0.47
C VAL A 138 -19.33 4.81 -0.12
N GLY A 139 -19.30 4.23 -1.31
CA GLY A 139 -18.05 3.86 -1.95
C GLY A 139 -18.05 3.99 -3.47
N ILE A 140 -16.86 3.88 -4.03
CA ILE A 140 -16.57 3.99 -5.46
C ILE A 140 -15.69 2.83 -5.90
N LEU A 141 -15.78 2.47 -7.18
CA LEU A 141 -14.86 1.54 -7.85
C LEU A 141 -14.11 2.28 -8.96
N ALA A 142 -12.83 1.96 -9.13
CA ALA A 142 -11.97 2.45 -10.21
C ALA A 142 -11.04 1.34 -10.72
N THR A 143 -10.43 1.52 -11.88
CA THR A 143 -9.44 0.58 -12.43
C THR A 143 -8.08 0.64 -11.72
N SER A 144 -7.88 1.66 -10.88
CA SER A 144 -6.65 1.88 -10.13
C SER A 144 -6.96 2.39 -8.73
N TYR A 145 -6.14 1.98 -7.76
CA TYR A 145 -6.29 2.39 -6.37
C TYR A 145 -5.57 3.71 -6.05
N THR A 146 -4.61 4.12 -6.87
CA THR A 146 -3.67 5.24 -6.62
C THR A 146 -4.39 6.57 -6.44
N LEU A 147 -5.53 6.79 -7.09
CA LEU A 147 -6.27 8.07 -7.09
C LEU A 147 -7.51 8.06 -6.19
N LEU A 148 -7.91 6.91 -5.67
CA LEU A 148 -9.14 6.77 -4.87
C LEU A 148 -9.15 7.68 -3.64
N TYR A 149 -8.00 7.86 -2.99
CA TYR A 149 -7.85 8.68 -1.79
C TYR A 149 -8.34 10.13 -1.98
N ARG A 150 -8.28 10.67 -3.22
CA ARG A 150 -8.73 12.03 -3.54
C ARG A 150 -10.22 12.23 -3.30
N HIS A 151 -10.99 11.15 -3.33
CA HIS A 151 -12.45 11.16 -3.16
C HIS A 151 -12.89 10.90 -1.72
N MET A 152 -11.97 10.55 -0.81
CA MET A 152 -12.30 10.15 0.56
C MET A 152 -13.15 11.20 1.31
N GLN A 153 -12.76 12.47 1.28
CA GLN A 153 -13.51 13.55 1.93
C GLN A 153 -14.92 13.73 1.36
N PHE A 154 -15.08 13.52 0.04
CA PHE A 154 -16.37 13.55 -0.60
C PHE A 154 -17.24 12.39 -0.10
N LEU A 155 -16.71 11.17 -0.08
CA LEU A 155 -17.43 9.97 0.38
C LEU A 155 -17.83 10.07 1.86
N GLU A 156 -16.95 10.58 2.73
CA GLU A 156 -17.26 10.87 4.15
C GLU A 156 -18.40 11.88 4.30
N THR A 157 -18.44 12.91 3.45
CA THR A 157 -19.54 13.88 3.45
C THR A 157 -20.83 13.23 2.96
N GLN A 158 -20.75 12.39 1.93
CA GLN A 158 -21.92 11.73 1.35
C GLN A 158 -22.50 10.66 2.26
N VAL A 159 -21.70 9.88 2.98
CA VAL A 159 -22.23 8.89 3.93
C VAL A 159 -23.02 9.56 5.05
N ARG A 160 -22.49 10.67 5.60
CA ARG A 160 -23.23 11.50 6.56
C ARG A 160 -24.54 12.03 5.98
N HIS A 161 -24.50 12.54 4.75
CA HIS A 161 -25.72 13.02 4.08
C HIS A 161 -26.77 11.91 3.89
N GLN A 162 -26.35 10.69 3.52
CA GLN A 162 -27.25 9.55 3.37
C GLN A 162 -27.82 9.03 4.68
N LEU A 163 -27.12 9.26 5.80
CA LEU A 163 -27.61 8.95 7.15
C LEU A 163 -28.65 9.96 7.61
N GLU A 164 -28.41 11.25 7.41
CA GLU A 164 -29.32 12.34 7.79
C GLU A 164 -30.55 12.41 6.89
N THR A 165 -30.36 12.21 5.58
CA THR A 165 -31.40 12.35 4.56
C THR A 165 -31.44 11.14 3.60
N PRO A 166 -31.90 9.97 4.06
CA PRO A 166 -31.92 8.74 3.25
C PRO A 166 -32.69 8.89 1.93
N GLY A 167 -32.22 8.21 0.88
CA GLY A 167 -32.90 8.14 -0.42
C GLY A 167 -32.62 9.29 -1.38
N LYS A 168 -31.70 10.22 -1.04
CA LYS A 168 -31.34 11.36 -1.88
C LYS A 168 -29.96 11.18 -2.52
N TYR A 169 -29.91 10.60 -3.71
CA TYR A 169 -28.65 10.27 -4.40
C TYR A 169 -28.21 11.30 -5.46
N THR A 170 -28.82 12.49 -5.51
CA THR A 170 -28.56 13.47 -6.59
C THR A 170 -27.10 13.93 -6.67
N GLN A 171 -26.44 14.13 -5.52
CA GLN A 171 -25.04 14.53 -5.48
C GLN A 171 -24.11 13.39 -5.93
N LEU A 172 -24.41 12.15 -5.53
CA LEU A 172 -23.68 10.96 -5.95
C LEU A 172 -23.79 10.72 -7.45
N LEU A 173 -24.99 10.89 -8.01
CA LEU A 173 -25.22 10.79 -9.45
C LEU A 173 -24.46 11.88 -10.22
N ALA A 174 -24.51 13.13 -9.76
CA ALA A 174 -23.78 14.23 -10.40
C ALA A 174 -22.26 14.01 -10.37
N PHE A 175 -21.73 13.50 -9.25
CA PHE A 175 -20.32 13.14 -9.13
C PHE A 175 -19.93 12.01 -10.11
N TYR A 176 -20.76 10.95 -10.19
CA TYR A 176 -20.52 9.86 -11.13
C TYR A 176 -20.52 10.35 -12.57
N GLU A 177 -21.47 11.18 -12.97
CA GLU A 177 -21.55 11.72 -14.33
C GLU A 177 -20.33 12.59 -14.71
N ASP A 178 -19.76 13.33 -13.75
CA ASP A 178 -18.53 14.12 -13.95
C ASP A 178 -17.28 13.25 -14.10
N LYS A 179 -17.20 12.16 -13.33
CA LYS A 179 -15.99 11.33 -13.17
C LYS A 179 -16.03 9.99 -13.89
N LYS A 180 -17.14 9.63 -14.53
CA LYS A 180 -17.30 8.29 -15.12
C LYS A 180 -16.25 8.04 -16.20
N GLY A 181 -15.51 6.95 -16.02
CA GLY A 181 -14.65 6.40 -17.05
C GLY A 181 -15.40 5.36 -17.87
N LEU A 182 -14.95 5.16 -19.12
CA LEU A 182 -15.33 3.97 -19.86
C LEU A 182 -14.36 2.85 -19.47
N LEU A 183 -14.90 1.72 -18.98
CA LEU A 183 -14.09 0.52 -18.83
C LEU A 183 -13.47 0.15 -20.19
N PRO A 184 -12.17 -0.23 -20.24
CA PRO A 184 -11.61 -0.85 -21.44
C PRO A 184 -12.44 -2.10 -21.72
N SER A 185 -13.24 -2.07 -22.78
CA SER A 185 -14.14 -3.17 -23.10
C SER A 185 -13.31 -4.43 -23.38
N SER A 186 -13.38 -5.42 -22.50
CA SER A 186 -12.95 -6.78 -22.85
C SER A 186 -14.05 -7.40 -23.73
N SER A 187 -14.08 -7.05 -25.01
CA SER A 187 -15.04 -7.64 -25.95
C SER A 187 -14.38 -8.40 -27.11
N VAL A 188 -14.51 -9.73 -27.00
CA VAL A 188 -14.96 -10.67 -28.04
C VAL A 188 -14.00 -11.00 -29.19
N MET A 189 -13.50 -12.26 -29.15
CA MET A 189 -13.16 -13.02 -30.37
C MET A 189 -14.41 -13.20 -31.24
N SER A 190 -14.45 -12.63 -32.44
CA SER A 190 -14.93 -13.28 -33.68
C SER A 190 -14.85 -12.34 -34.89
N ASP A 191 -13.87 -12.65 -35.74
CA ASP A 191 -13.84 -12.68 -37.23
C ASP A 191 -14.18 -11.43 -38.08
N GLY A 192 -13.26 -11.05 -38.99
CA GLY A 192 -13.54 -10.11 -40.08
C GLY A 192 -12.43 -9.14 -40.54
N CYS A 193 -11.25 -9.66 -40.92
CA CYS A 193 -10.33 -9.11 -41.94
C CYS A 193 -10.03 -7.58 -42.01
N ALA A 194 -8.86 -7.16 -41.49
CA ALA A 194 -7.99 -6.21 -42.18
C ALA A 194 -6.53 -6.43 -41.75
N VAL A 195 -5.74 -6.94 -42.68
CA VAL A 195 -4.30 -7.15 -42.55
C VAL A 195 -3.59 -5.79 -42.53
N VAL A 196 -3.06 -5.38 -41.38
CA VAL A 196 -1.81 -4.60 -41.30
C VAL A 196 -1.08 -4.93 -39.99
N SER A 197 0.07 -5.56 -40.12
CA SER A 197 1.17 -5.64 -39.15
C SER A 197 2.45 -5.50 -39.99
N PRO A 198 3.54 -4.88 -39.49
CA PRO A 198 4.10 -5.23 -38.18
C PRO A 198 4.74 -4.08 -37.37
N ALA A 199 5.09 -4.43 -36.12
CA ALA A 199 6.08 -3.78 -35.26
C ALA A 199 5.69 -2.45 -34.60
N SER A 200 4.91 -2.52 -33.54
CA SER A 200 5.03 -1.62 -32.39
C SER A 200 4.59 -2.41 -31.16
N THR A 201 5.56 -3.07 -30.51
CA THR A 201 5.42 -3.48 -29.12
C THR A 201 5.01 -2.24 -28.32
N PRO A 202 3.85 -2.22 -27.62
CA PRO A 202 3.68 -1.25 -26.57
C PRO A 202 4.70 -1.66 -25.51
N SER A 203 5.79 -0.89 -25.42
CA SER A 203 6.64 -0.90 -24.24
C SER A 203 5.72 -0.71 -23.06
N SER A 204 5.63 -1.71 -22.19
CA SER A 204 5.04 -1.59 -20.86
C SER A 204 5.65 -0.36 -20.23
N SER A 205 4.90 0.74 -20.21
CA SER A 205 5.22 1.85 -19.35
C SER A 205 5.21 1.24 -17.96
N SER A 206 6.38 1.15 -17.34
CA SER A 206 6.46 1.02 -15.89
C SER A 206 5.47 2.05 -15.34
N GLU A 207 4.36 1.57 -14.80
CA GLU A 207 3.42 2.38 -14.05
C GLU A 207 4.22 2.81 -12.84
N ALA A 208 4.94 3.94 -12.98
CA ALA A 208 5.64 4.56 -11.89
C ALA A 208 4.61 4.74 -10.79
N PHE A 209 4.80 4.01 -9.68
CA PHE A 209 3.89 4.01 -8.54
C PHE A 209 3.51 5.45 -8.21
N LEU A 210 2.24 5.79 -8.46
CA LEU A 210 1.68 7.08 -8.11
C LEU A 210 1.24 7.01 -6.65
N ASP A 211 1.79 7.96 -5.89
CA ASP A 211 1.68 8.10 -4.45
C ASP A 211 0.22 8.07 -3.94
N MET A 212 -0.07 7.18 -2.98
CA MET A 212 -1.36 7.11 -2.29
C MET A 212 -1.24 7.81 -0.94
N LYS A 213 -1.66 9.08 -0.89
CA LYS A 213 -1.68 9.86 0.36
C LYS A 213 -2.92 9.55 1.19
N ILE A 214 -2.80 8.67 2.18
CA ILE A 214 -3.84 8.51 3.18
C ILE A 214 -3.65 9.58 4.25
N THR A 215 -4.59 10.52 4.34
CA THR A 215 -4.50 11.69 5.23
C THR A 215 -4.68 11.36 6.71
N HIS A 216 -4.88 10.09 7.07
CA HIS A 216 -5.00 9.68 8.46
C HIS A 216 -3.60 9.61 9.10
N PRO A 217 -3.33 10.28 10.24
CA PRO A 217 -2.01 10.25 10.87
C PRO A 217 -1.48 8.81 11.08
N ALA A 218 -2.36 7.88 11.46
CA ALA A 218 -2.00 6.47 11.66
C ALA A 218 -1.70 5.66 10.39
N GLY A 219 -2.02 6.23 9.22
CA GLY A 219 -1.81 5.64 7.91
C GLY A 219 -0.70 6.36 7.14
N CYS A 220 0.42 6.69 7.78
CA CYS A 220 1.64 7.13 7.09
C CYS A 220 2.74 6.06 7.18
N PHE A 221 3.63 6.01 6.18
CA PHE A 221 4.70 5.01 6.08
C PHE A 221 5.63 5.05 7.30
N SER A 222 5.89 6.23 7.85
CA SER A 222 6.71 6.41 9.06
C SER A 222 6.15 5.68 10.28
N GLN A 223 4.83 5.70 10.45
CA GLN A 223 4.20 4.98 11.55
C GLN A 223 4.23 3.47 11.32
N PHE A 224 4.09 3.02 10.07
CA PHE A 224 4.23 1.62 9.71
C PHE A 224 5.65 1.08 10.03
N THR A 225 6.69 1.80 9.64
CA THR A 225 8.08 1.40 9.95
C THR A 225 8.37 1.46 11.45
N ARG A 226 7.90 2.50 12.15
CA ARG A 226 8.05 2.59 13.61
C ARG A 226 7.30 1.48 14.35
N PHE A 227 6.13 1.09 13.85
CA PHE A 227 5.28 0.07 14.46
C PHE A 227 5.92 -1.32 14.42
N PHE A 228 6.58 -1.69 13.31
CA PHE A 228 7.31 -2.96 13.22
C PHE A 228 8.76 -2.89 13.73
N GLY A 229 9.36 -1.70 13.77
CA GLY A 229 10.75 -1.53 14.15
C GLY A 229 11.68 -2.34 13.24
N GLU A 230 12.66 -3.04 13.82
CA GLU A 230 13.56 -3.92 13.06
C GLU A 230 12.83 -5.08 12.35
N GLN A 231 11.65 -5.49 12.85
CA GLN A 231 10.87 -6.57 12.22
C GLN A 231 10.28 -6.18 10.86
N ILE A 232 10.34 -4.90 10.47
CA ILE A 232 9.96 -4.48 9.12
C ILE A 232 10.78 -5.23 8.06
N PHE A 233 12.02 -5.60 8.37
CA PHE A 233 12.87 -6.34 7.45
C PHE A 233 12.49 -7.82 7.34
N ILE A 234 11.79 -8.39 8.32
CA ILE A 234 11.18 -9.72 8.19
C ILE A 234 10.04 -9.64 7.17
N LEU A 235 9.17 -8.64 7.31
CA LEU A 235 8.07 -8.42 6.39
C LEU A 235 8.57 -8.12 4.96
N TRP A 236 9.61 -7.29 4.84
CA TRP A 236 10.30 -7.00 3.58
C TRP A 236 10.82 -8.27 2.88
N LYS A 237 11.49 -9.17 3.61
CA LYS A 237 11.96 -10.45 3.04
C LYS A 237 10.80 -11.27 2.47
N TYR A 238 9.70 -11.40 3.21
CA TYR A 238 8.53 -12.13 2.72
C TYR A 238 7.83 -11.46 1.53
N ALA A 239 7.78 -10.13 1.53
CA ALA A 239 7.22 -9.36 0.42
C ALA A 239 8.08 -9.52 -0.85
N LEU A 240 9.41 -9.45 -0.73
CA LEU A 240 10.34 -9.71 -1.84
C LEU A 240 10.22 -11.15 -2.37
N LEU A 241 9.97 -12.12 -1.51
CA LEU A 241 9.72 -13.51 -1.91
C LEU A 241 8.32 -13.75 -2.49
N LYS A 242 7.53 -12.68 -2.68
CA LYS A 242 6.14 -12.71 -3.14
C LYS A 242 5.29 -13.74 -2.40
N ARG A 243 5.44 -13.82 -1.07
CA ARG A 243 4.62 -14.70 -0.24
C ARG A 243 3.21 -14.16 -0.04
N ARG A 244 2.26 -15.04 0.25
CA ARG A 244 0.89 -14.69 0.62
C ARG A 244 0.87 -14.17 2.05
N ILE A 245 0.82 -12.85 2.22
CA ILE A 245 0.86 -12.16 3.51
C ILE A 245 -0.55 -11.68 3.88
N LEU A 246 -1.06 -12.16 5.01
CA LEU A 246 -2.36 -11.76 5.55
C LEU A 246 -2.20 -11.02 6.88
N PHE A 247 -2.61 -9.76 6.91
CA PHE A 247 -2.74 -8.98 8.13
C PHE A 247 -4.09 -9.22 8.78
N PHE A 248 -4.10 -9.53 10.06
CA PHE A 248 -5.30 -9.54 10.88
C PHE A 248 -5.35 -8.31 11.77
N SER A 249 -6.52 -7.68 11.84
CA SER A 249 -6.81 -6.63 12.80
C SER A 249 -8.32 -6.51 12.98
N PRO A 250 -8.83 -6.32 14.22
CA PRO A 250 -10.18 -5.81 14.38
C PRO A 250 -10.30 -4.41 13.73
N PRO A 251 -11.52 -3.95 13.40
CA PRO A 251 -11.75 -2.58 12.95
C PRO A 251 -11.18 -1.54 13.95
N PRO A 252 -10.67 -0.38 13.50
CA PRO A 252 -10.74 0.17 12.14
C PRO A 252 -9.76 -0.45 11.15
N ILE A 253 -10.24 -0.78 9.96
CA ILE A 253 -9.47 -1.50 8.94
C ILE A 253 -8.79 -0.58 7.93
N GLY A 254 -9.23 0.68 7.78
CA GLY A 254 -8.67 1.60 6.80
C GLY A 254 -7.17 1.82 6.97
N VAL A 255 -6.73 1.98 8.23
CA VAL A 255 -5.30 2.08 8.58
C VAL A 255 -4.53 0.81 8.19
N VAL A 256 -5.16 -0.36 8.29
CA VAL A 256 -4.53 -1.64 7.95
C VAL A 256 -4.46 -1.84 6.44
N CYS A 257 -5.45 -1.36 5.69
CA CYS A 257 -5.38 -1.29 4.23
C CYS A 257 -4.17 -0.44 3.79
N TYR A 258 -3.88 0.66 4.49
CA TYR A 258 -2.67 1.42 4.25
C TYR A 258 -1.39 0.61 4.54
N ARG A 259 -1.36 -0.16 5.65
CA ARG A 259 -0.23 -1.06 5.95
C ARG A 259 -0.01 -2.11 4.87
N VAL A 260 -1.08 -2.63 4.26
CA VAL A 260 -1.01 -3.53 3.10
C VAL A 260 -0.34 -2.84 1.92
N TYR A 261 -0.71 -1.59 1.63
CA TYR A 261 -0.04 -0.79 0.61
C TYR A 261 1.45 -0.60 0.93
N CYS A 262 1.81 -0.15 2.13
CA CYS A 262 3.22 0.01 2.52
C CYS A 262 4.00 -1.30 2.41
N ALA A 263 3.40 -2.43 2.78
CA ALA A 263 4.02 -3.74 2.67
C ALA A 263 4.30 -4.14 1.21
N CYS A 264 3.42 -3.78 0.27
CA CYS A 264 3.69 -3.93 -1.17
C CYS A 264 4.89 -3.05 -1.57
N CYS A 265 4.93 -1.80 -1.08
CA CYS A 265 6.02 -0.87 -1.39
C CYS A 265 7.41 -1.35 -0.92
N LEU A 266 7.48 -2.20 0.12
CA LEU A 266 8.75 -2.78 0.58
C LEU A 266 9.44 -3.61 -0.52
N ALA A 267 8.68 -4.24 -1.41
CA ALA A 267 9.20 -5.16 -2.43
C ALA A 267 9.44 -4.51 -3.80
N LEU A 268 9.24 -3.19 -3.93
CA LEU A 268 9.37 -2.49 -5.22
C LEU A 268 10.79 -2.55 -5.76
N HIS A 269 10.92 -2.76 -7.06
CA HIS A 269 12.21 -2.74 -7.76
C HIS A 269 12.01 -2.31 -9.22
N SER A 270 13.02 -1.67 -9.79
CA SER A 270 12.98 -1.19 -11.19
C SER A 270 13.80 -2.06 -12.14
N VAL A 271 14.25 -3.24 -11.68
CA VAL A 271 15.05 -4.17 -12.47
C VAL A 271 14.18 -4.88 -13.52
N PRO A 272 14.46 -4.70 -14.83
CA PRO A 272 13.67 -5.31 -15.90
C PRO A 272 13.74 -6.84 -15.90
N GLY A 273 12.63 -7.49 -16.23
CA GLY A 273 12.59 -8.95 -16.45
C GLY A 273 12.29 -9.80 -15.21
N LEU A 274 12.15 -9.21 -14.03
CA LEU A 274 11.91 -9.93 -12.76
C LEU A 274 10.41 -10.08 -12.38
N GLY A 275 9.55 -10.19 -13.39
CA GLY A 275 8.11 -10.36 -13.23
C GLY A 275 7.38 -9.09 -12.77
N GLU A 276 6.04 -9.18 -12.66
CA GLU A 276 5.20 -8.05 -12.26
C GLU A 276 5.26 -7.77 -10.74
N GLU A 277 5.03 -6.52 -10.36
CA GLU A 277 4.96 -6.06 -8.98
C GLU A 277 3.67 -6.55 -8.28
N ILE A 278 3.73 -6.76 -6.97
CA ILE A 278 2.58 -7.20 -6.18
C ILE A 278 1.63 -6.01 -5.99
N LYS A 279 0.40 -6.15 -6.48
CA LYS A 279 -0.67 -5.16 -6.23
C LYS A 279 -1.41 -5.48 -4.92
N PRO A 280 -1.74 -4.46 -4.12
CA PRO A 280 -2.42 -4.66 -2.84
C PRO A 280 -3.81 -5.25 -3.06
N HIS A 281 -4.12 -6.35 -2.38
CA HIS A 281 -5.48 -6.90 -2.36
C HIS A 281 -6.39 -6.17 -1.36
N PHE A 282 -5.77 -5.40 -0.45
CA PHE A 282 -6.43 -4.67 0.63
C PHE A 282 -7.35 -5.58 1.44
N TYR A 283 -8.57 -5.15 1.76
CA TYR A 283 -9.48 -5.90 2.61
C TYR A 283 -10.06 -7.13 1.90
N VAL A 284 -9.96 -8.27 2.57
CA VAL A 284 -10.54 -9.56 2.19
C VAL A 284 -11.36 -10.16 3.34
N ASN A 285 -12.38 -10.94 2.99
CA ASN A 285 -13.27 -11.61 3.94
C ASN A 285 -13.51 -13.07 3.51
N VAL A 286 -14.36 -13.81 4.24
CA VAL A 286 -14.68 -15.21 3.93
C VAL A 286 -15.24 -15.44 2.52
N ALA A 287 -15.83 -14.44 1.86
CA ALA A 287 -16.30 -14.58 0.49
C ALA A 287 -15.15 -14.65 -0.53
N ASP A 288 -13.95 -14.19 -0.14
CA ASP A 288 -12.77 -14.20 -1.01
C ASP A 288 -11.94 -15.49 -0.92
N ILE A 289 -12.34 -16.47 -0.10
CA ILE A 289 -11.54 -17.67 0.16
C ILE A 289 -11.18 -18.41 -1.14
N GLU A 290 -12.16 -18.61 -2.02
CA GLU A 290 -11.95 -19.33 -3.29
C GLU A 290 -10.92 -18.61 -4.18
N THR A 291 -10.99 -17.28 -4.23
CA THR A 291 -10.00 -16.46 -4.95
C THR A 291 -8.62 -16.58 -4.33
N LEU A 292 -8.51 -16.43 -3.01
CA LEU A 292 -7.24 -16.48 -2.27
C LEU A 292 -6.53 -17.83 -2.37
N GLU A 293 -7.26 -18.95 -2.51
CA GLU A 293 -6.67 -20.27 -2.73
C GLU A 293 -5.93 -20.37 -4.07
N THR A 294 -6.35 -19.59 -5.08
CA THR A 294 -5.76 -19.60 -6.42
C THR A 294 -4.62 -18.61 -6.60
N GLU A 295 -4.52 -17.60 -5.73
CA GLU A 295 -3.51 -16.56 -5.82
C GLU A 295 -2.13 -17.10 -5.43
N VAL A 296 -1.14 -16.88 -6.30
CA VAL A 296 0.25 -17.30 -6.05
C VAL A 296 0.93 -16.40 -5.03
N ALA A 297 0.58 -15.11 -5.04
CA ALA A 297 1.17 -14.08 -4.20
C ALA A 297 0.13 -12.98 -3.94
N TYR A 298 -0.03 -12.56 -2.69
CA TYR A 298 -0.86 -11.42 -2.36
C TYR A 298 -0.42 -10.79 -1.04
N ILE A 299 -0.78 -9.52 -0.84
CA ILE A 299 -0.76 -8.87 0.46
C ILE A 299 -2.16 -8.32 0.72
N ALA A 300 -2.79 -8.75 1.81
CA ALA A 300 -4.17 -8.44 2.15
C ALA A 300 -4.35 -8.24 3.65
N CYS A 301 -5.49 -7.67 4.06
CA CYS A 301 -5.89 -7.59 5.46
C CYS A 301 -7.32 -8.10 5.68
N THR A 302 -7.60 -8.57 6.89
CA THR A 302 -8.94 -9.05 7.27
C THR A 302 -9.26 -8.72 8.72
N THR A 303 -10.56 -8.62 9.01
CA THR A 303 -11.10 -8.50 10.37
C THR A 303 -11.55 -9.86 10.93
N GLU A 304 -11.49 -10.91 10.12
CA GLU A 304 -12.12 -12.19 10.43
C GLU A 304 -11.12 -13.21 10.98
N LYS A 305 -11.24 -13.49 12.28
CA LYS A 305 -10.31 -14.38 12.99
C LYS A 305 -10.32 -15.83 12.51
N ILE A 306 -11.33 -16.23 11.73
CA ILE A 306 -11.40 -17.57 11.13
C ILE A 306 -10.18 -17.88 10.25
N PHE A 307 -9.61 -16.85 9.60
CA PHE A 307 -8.41 -17.01 8.79
C PHE A 307 -7.23 -17.53 9.62
N GLU A 308 -7.10 -17.20 10.91
CA GLU A 308 -6.01 -17.70 11.76
C GLU A 308 -5.90 -19.24 11.71
N SER A 309 -7.02 -19.95 11.61
CA SER A 309 -7.07 -21.43 11.54
C SER A 309 -6.90 -22.02 10.14
N LYS A 310 -7.03 -21.22 9.07
CA LYS A 310 -7.00 -21.64 7.67
C LYS A 310 -5.59 -21.47 7.07
N HIS A 311 -4.65 -22.26 7.56
CA HIS A 311 -3.23 -22.13 7.24
C HIS A 311 -2.88 -22.31 5.74
N ASP A 312 -3.75 -22.92 4.95
CA ASP A 312 -3.52 -23.12 3.51
C ASP A 312 -3.72 -21.84 2.68
N LEU A 313 -4.40 -20.82 3.25
CA LEU A 313 -4.73 -19.59 2.54
C LEU A 313 -3.59 -18.58 2.50
N TYR A 314 -2.65 -18.62 3.44
CA TYR A 314 -1.56 -17.65 3.54
C TYR A 314 -0.25 -18.35 3.90
N ASP A 315 0.86 -17.74 3.55
CA ASP A 315 2.20 -18.19 3.94
C ASP A 315 2.66 -17.51 5.23
N VAL A 316 2.23 -16.25 5.42
CA VAL A 316 2.58 -15.39 6.54
C VAL A 316 1.32 -14.75 7.11
N TYR A 317 1.14 -14.89 8.42
CA TYR A 317 0.06 -14.24 9.18
C TYR A 317 0.66 -13.18 10.08
N VAL A 318 0.10 -11.97 10.02
CA VAL A 318 0.52 -10.83 10.83
C VAL A 318 -0.61 -10.45 11.77
N ASP A 319 -0.41 -10.67 13.06
CA ASP A 319 -1.34 -10.23 14.11
C ASP A 319 -0.63 -9.17 14.96
N ASN A 320 -1.11 -7.92 14.86
CA ASN A 320 -0.45 -6.75 15.45
C ASN A 320 1.01 -6.62 14.95
N GLN A 321 2.00 -6.78 15.82
CA GLN A 321 3.43 -6.77 15.47
C GLN A 321 4.02 -8.17 15.30
N ILE A 322 3.22 -9.21 15.47
CA ILE A 322 3.69 -10.60 15.50
C ILE A 322 3.55 -11.18 14.10
N VAL A 323 4.70 -11.40 13.45
CA VAL A 323 4.79 -12.09 12.17
C VAL A 323 4.95 -13.59 12.43
N ARG A 324 4.07 -14.41 11.86
CA ARG A 324 4.07 -15.87 12.04
C ARG A 324 3.99 -16.59 10.70
N THR A 325 4.58 -17.77 10.64
CA THR A 325 4.41 -18.70 9.52
C THR A 325 4.27 -20.12 10.04
N HIS A 326 3.43 -20.90 9.37
CA HIS A 326 3.26 -22.33 9.65
C HIS A 326 4.25 -23.19 8.84
N PHE A 327 4.87 -22.63 7.80
CA PHE A 327 5.76 -23.34 6.89
C PHE A 327 7.18 -23.47 7.47
N PRO A 328 7.70 -24.70 7.69
CA PRO A 328 9.03 -24.88 8.27
C PRO A 328 10.16 -24.21 7.49
N ALA A 329 10.10 -24.21 6.16
CA ALA A 329 11.11 -23.59 5.29
C ALA A 329 11.21 -22.06 5.51
N LEU A 330 10.09 -21.43 5.88
CA LEU A 330 10.00 -19.99 6.08
C LEU A 330 10.36 -19.55 7.50
N LYS A 331 10.35 -20.45 8.49
CA LYS A 331 10.56 -20.08 9.91
C LYS A 331 11.90 -19.42 10.19
N GLU A 332 12.95 -19.77 9.44
CA GLU A 332 14.27 -19.16 9.63
C GLU A 332 14.28 -17.67 9.26
N LEU A 333 13.38 -17.23 8.37
CA LEU A 333 13.26 -15.83 7.95
C LEU A 333 12.60 -14.94 9.01
N LEU A 334 12.02 -15.52 10.07
CA LEU A 334 11.45 -14.76 11.20
C LEU A 334 12.52 -14.16 12.12
N LYS A 335 13.80 -14.44 11.89
CA LYS A 335 14.90 -13.91 12.71
C LYS A 335 15.41 -12.61 12.09
N VAL A 336 15.50 -11.57 12.91
CA VAL A 336 16.16 -10.31 12.55
C VAL A 336 17.67 -10.55 12.48
N SER A 337 18.27 -10.31 11.32
CA SER A 337 19.72 -10.47 11.11
C SER A 337 20.50 -9.26 11.63
N SER A 338 21.84 -9.36 11.69
CA SER A 338 22.66 -8.18 12.05
C SER A 338 22.54 -7.07 10.99
N ALA A 339 22.49 -7.46 9.71
CA ALA A 339 22.30 -6.54 8.60
C ALA A 339 20.93 -5.85 8.64
N ASP A 340 19.87 -6.52 9.09
CA ASP A 340 18.55 -5.89 9.28
C ASP A 340 18.59 -4.74 10.29
N LYS A 341 19.31 -4.92 11.40
CA LYS A 341 19.49 -3.88 12.42
C LYS A 341 20.25 -2.68 11.87
N GLU A 342 21.32 -2.94 11.11
CA GLU A 342 22.09 -1.89 10.45
C GLU A 342 21.24 -1.12 9.42
N LYS A 343 20.46 -1.83 8.60
CA LYS A 343 19.52 -1.20 7.65
C LYS A 343 18.48 -0.35 8.38
N TYR A 344 17.92 -0.83 9.48
CA TYR A 344 16.95 -0.06 10.27
C TYR A 344 17.58 1.20 10.90
N GLN A 345 18.82 1.11 11.38
CA GLN A 345 19.56 2.27 11.88
C GLN A 345 19.83 3.29 10.76
N LYS A 346 20.27 2.83 9.58
CA LYS A 346 20.48 3.70 8.41
C LYS A 346 19.19 4.41 8.02
N LEU A 347 18.07 3.70 7.97
CA LEU A 347 16.76 4.26 7.65
C LEU A 347 16.35 5.34 8.66
N ASN A 348 16.53 5.10 9.96
CA ASN A 348 16.24 6.10 11.00
C ASN A 348 17.16 7.33 10.88
N ASN A 349 18.43 7.15 10.55
CA ASN A 349 19.36 8.25 10.36
C ASN A 349 18.98 9.12 9.16
N LEU A 350 18.57 8.50 8.05
CA LEU A 350 18.07 9.22 6.87
C LEU A 350 16.82 10.03 7.21
N ARG A 351 15.87 9.45 7.95
CA ARG A 351 14.67 10.18 8.41
C ARG A 351 15.02 11.37 9.30
N SER A 352 15.91 11.19 10.28
CA SER A 352 16.32 12.27 11.18
C SER A 352 17.02 13.40 10.41
N ALA A 353 17.86 13.07 9.43
CA ALA A 353 18.50 14.06 8.57
C ALA A 353 17.47 14.81 7.70
N HIS A 354 16.49 14.09 7.15
CA HIS A 354 15.40 14.66 6.37
C HIS A 354 14.56 15.67 7.17
N GLN A 355 14.15 15.27 8.38
CA GLN A 355 13.39 16.14 9.28
C GLN A 355 14.17 17.42 9.63
N PHE A 356 15.48 17.28 9.93
CA PHE A 356 16.34 18.43 10.22
C PHE A 356 16.49 19.38 9.02
N SER A 357 16.67 18.86 7.81
CA SER A 357 16.77 19.71 6.60
C SER A 357 15.49 20.48 6.31
N TYR A 358 14.33 19.87 6.53
CA TYR A 358 13.04 20.53 6.36
C TYR A 358 12.83 21.64 7.38
N GLU A 359 13.12 21.37 8.66
CA GLU A 359 12.89 22.31 9.77
C GLU A 359 13.86 23.51 9.77
N GLU A 360 15.15 23.31 9.44
CA GLU A 360 16.15 24.37 9.53
C GLU A 360 16.47 25.09 8.21
N LEU A 361 16.39 24.41 7.07
CA LEU A 361 16.84 24.95 5.78
C LEU A 361 15.69 25.35 4.84
N GLY A 362 14.46 24.91 5.13
CA GLY A 362 13.28 25.21 4.30
C GLY A 362 13.40 24.69 2.86
N GLU A 363 14.22 23.67 2.63
CA GLU A 363 14.41 23.06 1.31
C GLU A 363 13.20 22.18 0.94
N GLU A 364 12.77 22.23 -0.33
CA GLU A 364 11.83 21.26 -0.91
C GLU A 364 12.52 19.89 -0.92
N THR A 365 12.28 19.12 0.14
CA THR A 365 12.80 17.77 0.34
C THR A 365 11.75 16.74 -0.09
N LEU A 366 12.17 15.49 -0.32
CA LEU A 366 11.29 14.40 -0.76
C LEU A 366 10.11 14.24 0.21
N ASP A 367 8.99 13.69 -0.26
CA ASP A 367 7.95 13.28 0.69
C ASP A 367 8.52 12.20 1.63
N GLU A 368 8.10 12.16 2.89
CA GLU A 368 8.57 11.14 3.83
C GLU A 368 8.24 9.73 3.30
N GLU A 369 7.09 9.57 2.64
CA GLU A 369 6.72 8.32 1.97
C GLU A 369 7.68 7.97 0.81
N GLU A 370 8.04 8.96 0.00
CA GLU A 370 8.99 8.79 -1.11
C GLU A 370 10.39 8.42 -0.60
N LEU A 371 10.81 8.96 0.55
CA LEU A 371 12.05 8.57 1.22
C LEU A 371 12.06 7.07 1.57
N PHE A 372 10.98 6.55 2.17
CA PHE A 372 10.89 5.13 2.52
C PHE A 372 10.85 4.25 1.28
N ILE A 373 10.02 4.59 0.28
CA ILE A 373 9.92 3.84 -0.98
C ILE A 373 11.28 3.80 -1.68
N THR A 374 11.96 4.94 -1.77
CA THR A 374 13.29 5.03 -2.38
C THR A 374 14.28 4.15 -1.64
N PHE A 375 14.34 4.23 -0.30
CA PHE A 375 15.24 3.39 0.49
C PHE A 375 15.06 1.89 0.22
N PHE A 376 13.82 1.38 0.24
CA PHE A 376 13.59 -0.04 -0.02
C PHE A 376 13.85 -0.41 -1.48
N SER A 377 13.43 0.42 -2.44
CA SER A 377 13.64 0.15 -3.86
C SER A 377 15.12 0.14 -4.27
N GLU A 378 15.93 1.04 -3.74
CA GLU A 378 17.39 1.03 -3.95
C GLU A 378 18.02 -0.24 -3.39
N GLN A 379 17.64 -0.63 -2.18
CA GLN A 379 18.11 -1.88 -1.57
C GLN A 379 17.73 -3.11 -2.41
N ASN A 380 16.51 -3.16 -2.93
CA ASN A 380 16.03 -4.25 -3.77
C ASN A 380 16.77 -4.28 -5.12
N ASN A 381 16.96 -3.12 -5.74
CA ASN A 381 17.70 -3.00 -7.00
C ASN A 381 19.15 -3.46 -6.84
N VAL A 382 19.82 -3.10 -5.75
CA VAL A 382 21.20 -3.56 -5.46
C VAL A 382 21.26 -5.09 -5.34
N ILE A 383 20.31 -5.70 -4.63
CA ILE A 383 20.23 -7.17 -4.50
C ILE A 383 20.08 -7.81 -5.88
N PHE A 384 19.04 -7.43 -6.63
CA PHE A 384 18.74 -8.04 -7.91
C PHE A 384 19.83 -7.79 -8.95
N GLN A 385 20.39 -6.58 -9.03
CA GLN A 385 21.47 -6.27 -9.96
C GLN A 385 22.72 -7.10 -9.63
N THR A 386 23.10 -7.22 -8.36
CA THR A 386 24.24 -8.05 -7.96
C THR A 386 24.01 -9.53 -8.31
N LEU A 387 22.80 -10.05 -8.06
CA LEU A 387 22.45 -11.43 -8.40
C LEU A 387 22.51 -11.68 -9.92
N LEU A 388 22.00 -10.77 -10.73
CA LEU A 388 22.06 -10.87 -12.19
C LEU A 388 23.49 -10.73 -12.72
N ASP A 389 24.31 -9.85 -12.14
CA ASP A 389 25.72 -9.69 -12.51
C ASP A 389 26.50 -10.98 -12.22
N VAL A 390 26.26 -11.62 -11.08
CA VAL A 390 26.85 -12.93 -10.72
C VAL A 390 26.32 -14.04 -11.63
N ALA A 391 25.02 -14.08 -11.93
CA ALA A 391 24.47 -15.09 -12.84
C ALA A 391 25.07 -15.02 -14.26
N ASN A 392 25.51 -13.82 -14.67
CA ASN A 392 26.20 -13.57 -15.95
C ASN A 392 27.74 -13.71 -15.86
N SER A 393 28.31 -13.99 -14.68
CA SER A 393 29.75 -14.22 -14.53
C SER A 393 30.15 -15.61 -15.04
N GLN A 394 31.45 -15.84 -15.23
CA GLN A 394 31.94 -17.13 -15.73
C GLN A 394 31.79 -18.28 -14.73
N ASP A 395 31.83 -17.97 -13.44
CA ASP A 395 31.79 -18.94 -12.35
C ASP A 395 30.41 -19.06 -11.69
N GLN A 396 29.53 -18.06 -11.84
CA GLN A 396 28.21 -17.99 -11.23
C GLN A 396 28.24 -18.18 -9.70
N GLN A 397 29.36 -17.86 -9.05
CA GLN A 397 29.59 -18.11 -7.63
C GLN A 397 29.19 -16.90 -6.78
N LEU A 398 28.21 -17.12 -5.90
CA LEU A 398 27.79 -16.11 -4.93
C LEU A 398 28.63 -16.25 -3.65
N THR A 399 29.39 -15.21 -3.32
CA THR A 399 30.32 -15.18 -2.18
C THR A 399 29.77 -14.38 -1.01
N ASN A 400 30.42 -14.52 0.16
CA ASN A 400 30.13 -13.70 1.32
C ASN A 400 30.38 -12.20 1.09
N GLU A 401 31.27 -11.84 0.15
CA GLU A 401 31.50 -10.43 -0.23
C GLU A 401 30.32 -9.89 -1.02
N HIS A 402 29.77 -10.67 -1.96
CA HIS A 402 28.54 -10.32 -2.69
C HIS A 402 27.36 -10.14 -1.72
N MET A 403 27.19 -11.03 -0.73
CA MET A 403 26.13 -10.88 0.27
C MET A 403 26.26 -9.58 1.06
N LYS A 404 27.47 -9.22 1.48
CA LYS A 404 27.72 -7.96 2.20
C LYS A 404 27.49 -6.73 1.32
N SER A 405 27.87 -6.77 0.03
CA SER A 405 27.62 -5.65 -0.89
C SER A 405 26.13 -5.42 -1.14
N MET A 406 25.32 -6.48 -1.07
CA MET A 406 23.86 -6.42 -1.10
C MET A 406 23.22 -5.94 0.22
N GLY A 407 24.01 -5.70 1.27
CA GLY A 407 23.50 -5.35 2.59
C GLY A 407 22.77 -6.52 3.29
N LEU A 408 23.21 -7.75 3.01
CA LEU A 408 22.71 -8.98 3.64
C LEU A 408 23.74 -9.57 4.60
N ASP A 409 23.27 -10.23 5.66
CA ASP A 409 24.08 -11.01 6.58
C ASP A 409 24.44 -12.37 5.94
N PRO A 410 25.73 -12.70 5.72
CA PRO A 410 26.11 -13.96 5.06
C PRO A 410 25.63 -15.24 5.73
N VAL A 411 25.35 -15.18 7.04
CA VAL A 411 24.88 -16.33 7.82
C VAL A 411 23.37 -16.23 8.05
N GLY A 412 22.91 -15.07 8.55
CA GLY A 412 21.52 -14.84 8.94
C GLY A 412 20.55 -14.75 7.75
N ASP A 413 21.00 -14.24 6.61
CA ASP A 413 20.15 -14.01 5.43
C ASP A 413 20.38 -15.05 4.33
N ARG A 414 21.16 -16.10 4.61
CA ARG A 414 21.46 -17.16 3.63
C ARG A 414 20.22 -17.90 3.14
N GLN A 415 19.30 -18.27 4.04
CA GLN A 415 18.05 -18.94 3.65
C GLN A 415 17.19 -18.00 2.79
N PHE A 416 17.07 -16.73 3.19
CA PHE A 416 16.33 -15.74 2.40
C PHE A 416 16.89 -15.64 0.97
N LEU A 417 18.21 -15.57 0.83
CA LEU A 417 18.85 -15.47 -0.47
C LEU A 417 18.66 -16.71 -1.33
N MET A 418 18.70 -17.91 -0.74
CA MET A 418 18.40 -19.16 -1.43
C MET A 418 16.96 -19.18 -1.97
N GLU A 419 15.99 -18.84 -1.13
CA GLU A 419 14.57 -18.77 -1.54
C GLU A 419 14.35 -17.69 -2.61
N LEU A 420 15.08 -16.58 -2.55
CA LEU A 420 14.97 -15.48 -3.51
C LEU A 420 15.47 -15.90 -4.88
N VAL A 421 16.66 -16.51 -4.93
CA VAL A 421 17.26 -17.03 -6.16
C VAL A 421 16.37 -18.10 -6.80
N GLU A 422 15.83 -19.02 -6.00
CA GLU A 422 14.90 -20.06 -6.46
C GLU A 422 13.59 -19.45 -6.99
N HIS A 423 12.98 -18.53 -6.25
CA HIS A 423 11.70 -17.91 -6.63
C HIS A 423 11.79 -17.13 -7.95
N TYR A 424 12.87 -16.36 -8.13
CA TYR A 424 13.08 -15.55 -9.34
C TYR A 424 13.78 -16.33 -10.47
N GLY A 425 14.14 -17.59 -10.26
CA GLY A 425 14.79 -18.43 -11.27
C GLY A 425 16.16 -17.91 -11.71
N ILE A 426 16.92 -17.32 -10.78
CA ILE A 426 18.25 -16.78 -11.05
C ILE A 426 19.28 -17.91 -10.93
N ASP A 427 20.16 -18.06 -11.91
CA ASP A 427 21.14 -19.16 -11.93
C ASP A 427 22.43 -18.75 -11.21
N VAL A 428 22.51 -19.01 -9.90
CA VAL A 428 23.72 -18.79 -9.08
C VAL A 428 23.98 -19.93 -8.11
N VAL A 429 25.26 -20.21 -7.84
CA VAL A 429 25.72 -21.22 -6.88
C VAL A 429 26.22 -20.53 -5.63
N LEU A 430 25.52 -20.73 -4.50
CA LEU A 430 25.99 -20.20 -3.21
C LEU A 430 27.21 -21.00 -2.71
N MET A 431 28.33 -20.29 -2.53
CA MET A 431 29.51 -20.86 -1.92
C MET A 431 29.25 -21.13 -0.43
N VAL A 432 29.44 -22.37 0.00
CA VAL A 432 29.55 -22.69 1.42
C VAL A 432 30.99 -22.41 1.80
N ASP A 433 31.25 -21.31 2.49
CA ASP A 433 32.51 -21.14 3.20
C ASP A 433 32.56 -22.23 4.27
N ASN A 434 33.18 -23.35 3.91
CA ASN A 434 33.46 -24.44 4.82
C ASN A 434 34.32 -23.82 5.92
N PRO A 435 33.91 -23.84 7.21
CA PRO A 435 34.77 -23.33 8.27
C PRO A 435 36.09 -24.11 8.17
N CYS A 436 37.15 -23.37 7.86
CA CYS A 436 38.46 -23.89 7.56
C CYS A 436 38.83 -25.03 8.51
N CYS A 437 39.31 -26.15 7.94
CA CYS A 437 39.98 -27.21 8.69
C CYS A 437 40.94 -26.59 9.71
N PRO A 438 40.92 -27.02 10.98
CA PRO A 438 41.86 -26.52 11.97
C PRO A 438 43.28 -26.87 11.50
N LYS A 439 44.15 -25.86 11.44
CA LYS A 439 45.61 -26.08 11.34
C LYS A 439 46.18 -26.47 12.69
#